data_AF-A0A9J6ZSN8-F1
#
_entry.id   AF-A0A9J6ZSN8-F1
#
_cell.length_a   1.000
_cell.length_b   1.000
_cell.length_c   1.000
_cell.angle_alpha   90.00
_cell.angle_beta   90.00
_cell.angle_gamma   90.00
#
_symmetry.space_group_name_H-M   'P 1'
#
loop_
_entity.id
_entity.type
_entity.pdbx_description
1 polymer ?
#
loop_
_entity_poly.entity_id
_entity_poly.type
_entity_poly.pdbx_seq_one_letter_code
_entity_poly.pdbx_strand_id
1 'polypeptide(L)'
;MFDEKSRQALKYYVYMLLDPSDNKPFYVGKGIDNRVFNHLACALIDTDTSNTKYDKIREIVKNGQTVKHIIVRHGLSESEAFQIEASLIDTLTYCGLLLSNIVNGHNSIEKGLMTSEEIVRLYNAQPLSKMGSDCVLINKQNLQTW
;
A
#
# COMPACT_ATOMS: atom_id res chain seq x y z
N MET A 1 5.62 -7.61 20.30
CA MET A 1 4.43 -8.44 20.03
C MET A 1 3.27 -7.89 20.84
N PHE A 2 2.05 -8.02 20.35
CA PHE A 2 0.82 -7.66 21.07
C PHE A 2 0.44 -8.73 22.09
N ASP A 3 -0.07 -8.30 23.24
CA ASP A 3 -0.71 -9.19 24.21
C ASP A 3 -2.07 -9.70 23.69
N GLU A 4 -2.64 -10.68 24.38
CA GLU A 4 -3.89 -11.32 23.97
C GLU A 4 -5.07 -10.35 23.86
N LYS A 5 -5.26 -9.44 24.83
CA LYS A 5 -6.37 -8.49 24.80
C LYS A 5 -6.21 -7.53 23.62
N SER A 6 -4.99 -7.07 23.38
CA SER A 6 -4.66 -6.25 22.22
C SER A 6 -4.97 -6.97 20.90
N ARG A 7 -4.58 -8.23 20.74
CA ARG A 7 -4.86 -8.99 19.50
C ARG A 7 -6.35 -9.16 19.25
N GLN A 8 -7.13 -9.47 20.29
CA GLN A 8 -8.59 -9.60 20.18
C GLN A 8 -9.26 -8.28 19.78
N ALA A 9 -8.80 -7.15 20.33
CA ALA A 9 -9.32 -5.83 20.01
C ALA A 9 -8.89 -5.34 18.61
N LEU A 10 -7.67 -5.67 18.18
CA LEU A 10 -7.12 -5.23 16.90
C LEU A 10 -7.83 -5.84 15.69
N LYS A 11 -8.31 -7.10 15.76
CA LYS A 11 -8.85 -7.83 14.59
C LYS A 11 -7.94 -7.65 13.37
N TYR A 12 -8.48 -7.20 12.23
CA TYR A 12 -7.67 -6.67 11.14
C TYR A 12 -7.27 -5.21 11.41
N TYR A 13 -6.04 -4.88 11.04
CA TYR A 13 -5.49 -3.54 11.16
C TYR A 13 -4.62 -3.19 9.95
N VAL A 14 -4.42 -1.89 9.74
CA VAL A 14 -3.48 -1.35 8.76
C VAL A 14 -2.35 -0.66 9.51
N TYR A 15 -1.12 -0.85 9.06
CA TYR A 15 0.08 -0.31 9.68
C TYR A 15 1.04 0.25 8.63
N MET A 16 1.94 1.12 9.09
CA MET A 16 3.06 1.62 8.31
C MET A 16 4.38 1.24 8.97
N LEU A 17 5.41 0.99 8.17
CA LEU A 17 6.80 0.95 8.61
C LEU A 17 7.49 2.25 8.19
N LEU A 18 8.22 2.85 9.13
CA LEU A 18 8.83 4.16 8.98
C LEU A 18 10.34 4.06 9.09
N ASP A 19 11.05 4.84 8.27
CA ASP A 19 12.49 5.02 8.40
C ASP A 19 12.75 5.88 9.64
N PRO A 20 13.53 5.42 10.63
CA PRO A 20 13.74 6.17 11.86
C PRO A 20 14.55 7.46 11.67
N SER A 21 15.24 7.64 10.54
CA SER A 21 16.06 8.83 10.26
C SER A 21 15.23 10.07 9.93
N ASP A 22 14.11 9.90 9.20
CA ASP A 22 13.23 11.01 8.77
C ASP A 22 11.75 10.81 9.13
N ASN A 23 11.40 9.68 9.75
CA ASN A 23 10.04 9.24 10.07
C ASN A 23 9.10 9.17 8.86
N LYS A 24 9.62 9.02 7.64
CA LYS A 24 8.77 8.81 6.47
C LYS A 24 8.35 7.34 6.37
N PRO A 25 7.09 7.07 6.00
CA PRO A 25 6.66 5.72 5.74
C PRO A 25 7.33 5.22 4.47
N PHE A 26 7.93 4.04 4.53
CA PHE A 26 8.46 3.34 3.35
C PHE A 26 7.66 2.08 3.03
N TYR A 27 6.73 1.65 3.88
CA TYR A 27 5.87 0.51 3.62
C TYR A 27 4.52 0.67 4.29
N VAL A 28 3.45 0.26 3.61
CA VAL A 28 2.10 0.15 4.16
C VAL A 28 1.67 -1.31 4.06
N GLY A 29 1.05 -1.84 5.11
CA GLY A 29 0.54 -3.20 5.10
C GLY A 29 -0.70 -3.38 5.95
N LYS A 30 -1.53 -4.36 5.61
CA LYS A 30 -2.57 -4.88 6.51
C LYS A 30 -2.12 -6.13 7.28
N GLY A 31 -2.73 -6.38 8.43
CA GLY A 31 -2.43 -7.55 9.24
C GLY A 31 -3.43 -7.92 10.30
N ILE A 32 -3.18 -9.11 10.88
CA ILE A 32 -3.84 -9.68 12.05
C ILE A 32 -2.75 -10.13 13.03
N ASP A 33 -3.10 -10.28 14.31
CA ASP A 33 -2.18 -10.70 15.36
C ASP A 33 -0.85 -9.93 15.30
N ASN A 34 0.27 -10.64 15.30
CA ASN A 34 1.63 -10.10 15.35
C ASN A 34 2.24 -9.84 13.98
N ARG A 35 1.45 -9.80 12.90
CA ARG A 35 1.99 -9.67 11.53
C ARG A 35 2.96 -8.49 11.35
N VAL A 36 2.69 -7.34 11.96
CA VAL A 36 3.61 -6.18 11.92
C VAL A 36 5.01 -6.51 12.47
N PHE A 37 5.09 -7.32 13.53
CA PHE A 37 6.36 -7.77 14.11
C PHE A 37 6.99 -8.90 13.30
N ASN A 38 6.18 -9.84 12.82
CA ASN A 38 6.67 -10.98 12.04
C ASN A 38 7.36 -10.51 10.76
N HIS A 39 6.84 -9.48 10.09
CA HIS A 39 7.49 -8.91 8.90
C HIS A 39 8.89 -8.36 9.18
N LEU A 40 9.07 -7.72 10.34
CA LEU A 40 10.38 -7.22 10.75
C LEU A 40 11.34 -8.37 11.05
N ALA A 41 10.86 -9.42 11.71
CA ALA A 41 11.67 -10.61 12.02
C ALA A 41 12.05 -11.40 10.76
N CYS A 42 11.12 -11.61 9.83
CA CYS A 42 11.39 -12.32 8.57
C CYS A 42 12.46 -11.63 7.73
N ALA A 43 12.49 -10.28 7.70
CA ALA A 43 13.50 -9.52 6.97
C ALA A 43 14.95 -9.80 7.44
N LEU A 44 15.11 -10.22 8.70
CA LEU A 44 16.39 -10.51 9.34
C LEU A 44 16.80 -11.99 9.22
N ILE A 45 15.83 -12.89 9.02
CA ILE A 45 16.06 -14.33 8.94
C ILE A 45 16.23 -14.78 7.48
N ASP A 46 15.44 -14.21 6.57
CA ASP A 46 15.46 -14.55 5.16
C ASP A 46 16.29 -13.52 4.36
N THR A 47 17.58 -13.84 4.21
CA THR A 47 18.54 -13.02 3.46
C THR A 47 18.55 -13.30 1.96
N ASP A 48 17.99 -14.44 1.53
CA ASP A 48 18.00 -14.86 0.11
C ASP A 48 16.82 -14.27 -0.66
N THR A 49 15.72 -13.96 0.02
CA THR A 49 14.61 -13.20 -0.58
C THR A 49 14.97 -11.72 -0.68
N SER A 50 15.38 -11.28 -1.89
CA SER A 50 15.48 -9.85 -2.21
C SER A 50 14.09 -9.29 -2.51
N ASN A 51 13.70 -8.31 -1.70
CA ASN A 51 12.51 -7.50 -1.88
C ASN A 51 12.84 -6.12 -1.30
N THR A 52 12.49 -5.05 -2.02
CA THR A 52 12.81 -3.64 -1.68
C THR A 52 12.49 -3.29 -0.23
N LYS A 53 11.40 -3.87 0.31
CA LYS A 53 11.03 -3.76 1.74
C LYS A 53 12.08 -4.36 2.69
N TYR A 54 12.53 -5.58 2.44
CA TYR A 54 13.49 -6.28 3.30
C TYR A 54 14.87 -5.63 3.21
N ASP A 55 15.26 -5.17 2.03
CA ASP A 55 16.49 -4.42 1.83
C ASP A 55 16.50 -3.14 2.68
N LYS A 56 15.40 -2.39 2.69
CA LYS A 56 15.26 -1.19 3.52
C LYS A 56 15.31 -1.49 5.02
N ILE A 57 14.66 -2.57 5.47
CA ILE A 57 14.72 -3.01 6.87
C ILE A 57 16.16 -3.39 7.26
N ARG A 58 16.86 -4.15 6.41
CA ARG A 58 18.25 -4.55 6.65
C ARG A 58 19.20 -3.36 6.68
N GLU A 59 19.01 -2.36 5.81
CA GLU A 59 19.77 -1.11 5.81
C GLU A 59 19.64 -0.39 7.15
N ILE A 60 18.41 -0.19 7.62
CA ILE A 60 18.12 0.48 8.91
C ILE A 60 18.79 -0.26 10.07
N VAL A 61 18.68 -1.59 10.10
CA VAL A 61 19.26 -2.42 11.16
C VAL A 61 20.79 -2.42 11.11
N LYS A 62 21.39 -2.45 9.91
CA LYS A 62 22.85 -2.36 9.73
C LYS A 62 23.42 -1.04 10.28
N ASN A 63 22.63 0.03 10.26
CA ASN A 63 22.98 1.32 10.86
C ASN A 63 22.77 1.37 12.38
N GLY A 64 22.46 0.23 13.02
CA GLY A 64 22.22 0.14 14.47
C GLY A 64 20.87 0.73 14.90
N GLN A 65 19.97 1.01 13.95
CA GLN A 65 18.66 1.58 14.22
C GLN A 65 17.57 0.50 14.20
N THR A 66 16.41 0.82 14.78
CA THR A 66 15.24 -0.06 14.77
C THR A 66 14.15 0.56 13.90
N VAL A 67 13.58 -0.23 13.00
CA VAL A 67 12.45 0.17 12.16
C VAL A 67 11.26 0.52 13.05
N LYS A 68 10.70 1.71 12.86
CA LYS A 68 9.49 2.13 13.58
C LYS A 68 8.26 1.62 12.85
N HIS A 69 7.20 1.34 13.60
CA HIS A 69 5.91 1.00 13.02
C HIS A 69 4.79 1.76 13.72
N ILE A 70 3.74 2.07 12.96
CA ILE A 70 2.55 2.77 13.45
C ILE A 70 1.31 2.00 13.00
N ILE A 71 0.37 1.74 13.91
CA ILE A 71 -0.96 1.25 13.57
C ILE A 71 -1.81 2.43 13.12
N VAL A 72 -2.21 2.44 11.85
CA VAL A 72 -3.00 3.52 11.25
C VAL A 72 -4.47 3.39 11.60
N ARG A 73 -4.99 2.17 11.55
CA ARG A 73 -6.39 1.85 11.88
C ARG A 73 -6.49 0.39 12.33
N HIS A 74 -7.40 0.09 13.24
CA HIS A 74 -7.60 -1.25 13.78
C HIS A 74 -9.07 -1.51 14.13
N GLY A 75 -9.38 -2.75 14.54
CA GLY A 75 -10.73 -3.20 14.84
C GLY A 75 -11.55 -3.47 13.59
N LEU A 76 -10.88 -3.68 12.45
CA LEU A 76 -11.49 -3.75 11.13
C LEU A 76 -11.91 -5.18 10.76
N SER A 77 -12.80 -5.27 9.79
CA SER A 77 -12.92 -6.43 8.92
C SER A 77 -11.76 -6.48 7.91
N GLU A 78 -11.57 -7.63 7.27
CA GLU A 78 -10.52 -7.78 6.25
C GLU A 78 -10.74 -6.85 5.05
N SER A 79 -11.98 -6.72 4.58
CA SER A 79 -12.32 -5.89 3.43
C SER A 79 -12.06 -4.41 3.70
N GLU A 80 -12.41 -3.92 4.88
CA GLU A 80 -12.08 -2.55 5.32
C GLU A 80 -10.56 -2.33 5.36
N ALA A 81 -9.82 -3.24 5.99
CA ALA A 81 -8.37 -3.13 6.07
C ALA A 81 -7.72 -3.14 4.68
N PHE A 82 -8.26 -3.92 3.75
CA PHE A 82 -7.81 -3.96 2.36
C PHE A 82 -8.07 -2.65 1.62
N GLN A 83 -9.27 -2.06 1.73
CA GLN A 83 -9.58 -0.77 1.10
C GLN A 83 -8.74 0.38 1.68
N ILE A 84 -8.52 0.37 3.00
CA ILE A 84 -7.67 1.38 3.68
C ILE A 84 -6.21 1.23 3.26
N GLU A 85 -5.68 0.00 3.21
CA GLU A 85 -4.32 -0.29 2.72
C GLU A 85 -4.12 0.25 1.30
N ALA A 86 -5.03 -0.08 0.37
CA ALA A 86 -4.97 0.42 -1.00
C ALA A 86 -5.03 1.95 -1.06
N SER A 87 -5.96 2.57 -0.33
CA SER A 87 -6.12 4.03 -0.29
C SER A 87 -4.87 4.75 0.21
N LEU A 88 -4.21 4.20 1.23
CA LEU A 88 -2.97 4.77 1.78
C LEU A 88 -1.79 4.62 0.83
N ILE A 89 -1.65 3.45 0.18
CA ILE A 89 -0.60 3.24 -0.82
C ILE A 89 -0.74 4.27 -1.94
N ASP A 90 -1.96 4.42 -2.48
CA ASP A 90 -2.23 5.36 -3.58
C ASP A 90 -1.96 6.80 -3.16
N THR A 91 -2.48 7.21 -2.00
CA THR A 91 -2.36 8.59 -1.50
C THR A 91 -0.90 8.96 -1.21
N LEU A 92 -0.15 8.11 -0.50
CA LEU A 92 1.24 8.40 -0.15
C LEU A 92 2.12 8.44 -1.41
N THR A 93 1.89 7.53 -2.36
CA THR A 93 2.60 7.52 -3.65
C THR A 93 2.29 8.79 -4.44
N TYR A 94 1.01 9.20 -4.50
CA TYR A 94 0.60 10.45 -5.15
C TYR A 94 1.23 11.69 -4.51
N CYS A 95 1.39 11.69 -3.18
CA CYS A 95 2.10 12.74 -2.44
C CYS A 95 3.63 12.69 -2.59
N GLY A 96 4.18 11.81 -3.44
CA GLY A 96 5.61 11.73 -3.75
C GLY A 96 6.45 10.90 -2.77
N LEU A 97 5.82 10.07 -1.93
CA LEU A 97 6.55 9.14 -1.07
C LEU A 97 6.85 7.84 -1.82
N LEU A 98 8.11 7.40 -1.75
CA LEU A 98 8.54 6.14 -2.34
C LEU A 98 8.26 4.99 -1.37
N LEU A 99 7.17 4.27 -1.61
CA LEU A 99 6.85 3.04 -0.89
C LEU A 99 7.54 1.84 -1.52
N SER A 100 8.03 0.91 -0.70
CA SER A 100 8.62 -0.35 -1.10
C SER A 100 7.59 -1.46 -1.35
N ASN A 101 6.31 -1.10 -1.51
CA ASN A 101 5.24 -2.04 -1.81
C ASN A 101 5.41 -2.55 -3.25
N ILE A 102 5.44 -3.87 -3.46
CA ILE A 102 5.56 -4.47 -4.81
C ILE A 102 4.30 -4.20 -5.65
N VAL A 103 3.15 -4.10 -5.00
CA VAL A 103 1.85 -3.94 -5.64
C VAL A 103 1.36 -2.52 -5.34
N ASN A 104 1.11 -1.72 -6.39
CA ASN A 104 0.29 -0.50 -6.29
C ASN A 104 -1.08 -0.87 -5.70
N GLY A 105 -1.83 0.07 -5.10
CA GLY A 105 -3.11 -0.25 -4.45
C GLY A 105 -3.97 -1.22 -5.26
N HIS A 106 -4.46 -2.29 -4.65
CA HIS A 106 -5.41 -3.15 -5.36
C HIS A 106 -6.67 -2.35 -5.67
N ASN A 107 -7.18 -2.45 -6.91
CA ASN A 107 -8.30 -1.68 -7.47
C ASN A 107 -8.03 -0.18 -7.73
N SER A 108 -6.78 0.30 -7.76
CA SER A 108 -6.49 1.71 -8.08
C SER A 108 -7.06 2.15 -9.44
N ILE A 109 -7.21 1.22 -10.39
CA ILE A 109 -7.72 1.51 -11.73
C ILE A 109 -9.22 1.82 -11.71
N GLU A 110 -10.03 1.11 -10.93
CA GLU A 110 -11.49 1.28 -10.91
C GLU A 110 -11.96 2.21 -9.78
N LYS A 111 -11.23 2.25 -8.67
CA LYS A 111 -11.62 2.94 -7.43
C LYS A 111 -10.46 3.69 -6.76
N GLY A 112 -9.34 3.87 -7.44
CA GLY A 112 -8.20 4.62 -6.91
C GLY A 112 -8.39 6.12 -7.00
N LEU A 113 -7.28 6.84 -6.93
CA LEU A 113 -7.28 8.29 -6.99
C LEU A 113 -7.82 8.79 -8.33
N MET A 114 -8.86 9.60 -8.25
CA MET A 114 -9.49 10.27 -9.40
C MET A 114 -9.87 11.68 -9.00
N THR A 115 -9.71 12.61 -9.92
CA THR A 115 -10.29 13.95 -9.84
C THR A 115 -11.81 13.87 -9.93
N SER A 116 -12.51 14.93 -9.49
CA SER A 116 -13.96 15.01 -9.65
C SER A 116 -14.40 14.90 -11.12
N GLU A 117 -13.60 15.41 -12.06
CA GLU A 117 -13.89 15.31 -13.48
C GLU A 117 -13.76 13.86 -14.00
N GLU A 118 -12.72 13.13 -13.57
CA GLU A 118 -12.56 11.71 -13.92
C GLU A 118 -13.69 10.85 -13.36
N ILE A 119 -14.14 11.11 -12.13
CA ILE A 119 -15.31 10.46 -11.54
C ILE A 119 -16.57 10.73 -12.35
N VAL A 120 -16.82 11.99 -12.71
CA VAL A 120 -17.96 12.37 -13.56
C VAL A 120 -17.88 11.66 -14.90
N ARG A 121 -16.70 11.60 -15.54
CA ARG A 121 -16.50 10.89 -16.81
C ARG A 121 -16.74 9.39 -16.67
N LEU A 122 -16.23 8.76 -15.59
CA LEU A 122 -16.40 7.33 -15.35
C LEU A 122 -17.87 6.93 -15.26
N TYR A 123 -18.69 7.71 -14.55
CA TYR A 123 -20.10 7.36 -14.30
C TYR A 123 -21.09 7.94 -15.32
N ASN A 124 -20.75 9.02 -16.01
CA ASN A 124 -21.64 9.67 -16.99
C ASN A 124 -21.24 9.42 -18.45
N ALA A 125 -20.20 8.61 -18.71
CA ALA A 125 -19.81 8.23 -20.07
C ALA A 125 -20.99 7.59 -20.81
N GLN A 126 -21.34 8.16 -21.97
CA GLN A 126 -22.36 7.60 -22.83
C GLN A 126 -21.80 6.36 -23.56
N PRO A 127 -22.59 5.27 -23.69
CA PRO A 127 -22.17 4.11 -24.45
C PRO A 127 -21.81 4.49 -25.89
N LEU A 128 -20.67 3.99 -26.38
CA LEU A 128 -20.28 4.18 -27.76
C LEU A 128 -21.17 3.33 -28.68
N SER A 129 -22.06 3.97 -29.45
CA SER A 129 -23.03 3.28 -30.29
C SER A 129 -22.47 2.83 -31.65
N LYS A 130 -21.41 3.48 -32.16
CA LYS A 130 -20.68 3.11 -33.38
C LYS A 130 -19.21 3.48 -33.26
N MET A 131 -18.31 2.57 -33.66
CA MET A 131 -16.90 2.90 -33.92
C MET A 131 -16.73 3.34 -35.38
N GLY A 132 -15.94 4.39 -35.61
CA GLY A 132 -15.49 4.75 -36.96
C GLY A 132 -14.53 3.71 -37.53
N SER A 133 -14.33 3.74 -38.86
CA SER A 133 -13.39 2.83 -39.54
C SER A 133 -11.92 3.04 -39.14
N ASP A 134 -11.56 4.24 -38.67
CA ASP A 134 -10.19 4.64 -38.33
C ASP A 134 -10.06 5.00 -36.84
N CYS A 135 -10.29 4.03 -35.95
CA CYS A 135 -10.15 4.22 -34.50
C CYS A 135 -8.96 3.45 -33.94
N VAL A 136 -8.28 4.03 -32.95
CA VAL A 136 -7.38 3.30 -32.06
C VAL A 136 -7.94 3.34 -30.65
N LEU A 137 -8.19 2.15 -30.09
CA LEU A 137 -8.52 2.00 -28.67
C LEU A 137 -7.23 2.10 -27.86
N ILE A 138 -7.10 3.17 -27.09
CA ILE A 138 -5.99 3.34 -26.15
C ILE A 138 -6.51 2.96 -24.77
N ASN A 139 -6.10 1.78 -24.29
CA ASN A 139 -6.25 1.41 -22.90
C ASN A 139 -5.04 1.94 -22.13
N LYS A 140 -5.21 3.03 -21.35
CA LYS A 140 -4.14 3.53 -20.48
C LYS A 140 -4.06 2.67 -19.23
N GLN A 141 -3.38 1.52 -19.32
CA GLN A 141 -2.86 0.83 -18.14
C GLN A 141 -1.51 1.47 -17.77
N ASN A 142 -1.46 2.20 -16.66
CA ASN A 142 -0.24 2.70 -16.00
C ASN A 142 0.79 3.40 -16.91
N LEU A 143 0.65 4.71 -17.12
CA LEU A 143 1.81 5.54 -17.44
C LEU A 143 2.63 5.74 -16.15
N GLN A 144 3.49 4.77 -15.82
CA GLN A 144 4.66 5.09 -15.00
C GLN A 144 5.64 5.83 -15.90
N THR A 145 5.73 7.14 -15.69
CA THR A 145 6.75 7.99 -16.32
C THR A 145 8.12 7.63 -15.75
N TRP A 146 9.07 7.40 -16.65
CA TRP A 146 10.48 7.04 -16.43
C TRP A 146 11.27 8.05 -15.61
#